data_AF-A0A968BZV0-F1
#
_entry.id   AF-A0A968BZV0-F1
#
_cell.length_a   1.000
_cell.length_b   1.000
_cell.length_c   1.000
_cell.angle_alpha   90.00
_cell.angle_beta   90.00
_cell.angle_gamma   90.00
#
_symmetry.space_group_name_H-M   'P 1'
#
loop_
_entity.id
_entity.type
_entity.pdbx_description
1 polymer ?
#
loop_
_entity_poly.entity_id
_entity_poly.type
_entity_poly.pdbx_seq_one_letter_code
_entity_poly.pdbx_strand_id
1 'polypeptide(L)'
;QCACGKYKHIRFRGVTCERCGVEVTRSSVRRERMGHIKLAAPVAHIWYTRRVPSYLGLLLDISRRNLDRVLYFAQYVITTVDEEGRQKALRRLEEDLVRERTRLERSTQEKIEEIDERLQEALDNLQRRRGQREEELEDKGAELTDAVTTEVRSLQTRIEALSGQEAPEDLVLSFHETPVVAAGEKIKRTHRSLPQKLAGARLDEIKDQIRQEMEDVALLISAEGDQLTHEAGQATEILRERLAQQLADLEAEVDEKKEELRGLKQMTFLTETGYHDC
;
A
#
# COMPACT_ATOMS: atom_id res chain seq x y z
N GLN A 1 90.84 -4.67 10.62
CA GLN A 1 91.06 -3.41 9.88
C GLN A 1 89.71 -2.86 9.41
N CYS A 2 89.54 -1.55 9.29
CA CYS A 2 88.28 -0.97 8.79
C CYS A 2 88.14 -1.14 7.26
N ALA A 3 86.92 -0.98 6.74
CA ALA A 3 86.61 -1.20 5.32
C ALA A 3 87.34 -0.25 4.36
N CYS A 4 87.49 1.04 4.74
CA CYS A 4 88.15 2.04 3.90
C CYS A 4 89.69 2.06 4.03
N GLY A 5 90.27 1.22 4.89
CA GLY A 5 91.73 1.13 5.09
C GLY A 5 92.39 2.25 5.90
N LYS A 6 91.65 3.29 6.36
CA LYS A 6 92.18 4.40 7.21
C LYS A 6 92.82 3.89 8.51
N TYR A 7 92.20 2.90 9.16
CA TYR A 7 92.68 2.32 10.42
C TYR A 7 93.05 0.83 10.25
N LYS A 8 94.34 0.53 10.41
CA LYS A 8 94.94 -0.82 10.33
C LYS A 8 95.78 -1.11 11.58
N HIS A 9 95.93 -2.38 11.94
CA HIS A 9 96.67 -2.88 13.13
C HIS A 9 95.98 -2.64 14.49
N ILE A 10 96.51 -3.28 15.54
CA ILE A 10 95.88 -3.39 16.87
C ILE A 10 95.84 -2.08 17.67
N ARG A 11 96.65 -1.08 17.30
CA ARG A 11 96.73 0.22 18.00
C ARG A 11 95.43 1.01 17.98
N PHE A 12 94.59 0.80 16.96
CA PHE A 12 93.31 1.49 16.81
C PHE A 12 92.12 0.63 17.27
N ARG A 13 92.36 -0.40 18.11
CA ARG A 13 91.30 -1.25 18.62
C ARG A 13 90.29 -0.41 19.44
N GLY A 14 89.01 -0.53 19.11
CA GLY A 14 87.91 0.21 19.75
C GLY A 14 87.57 1.56 19.10
N VAL A 15 88.31 1.99 18.06
CA VAL A 15 88.01 3.23 17.32
C VAL A 15 86.99 2.95 16.21
N THR A 16 85.90 3.72 16.18
CA THR A 16 84.91 3.72 15.09
C THR A 16 85.35 4.65 13.98
N CYS A 17 85.44 4.14 12.75
CA CYS A 17 85.93 4.93 11.63
C CYS A 17 84.90 5.96 11.14
N GLU A 18 85.24 7.25 11.17
CA GLU A 18 84.37 8.34 10.70
C GLU A 18 83.91 8.20 9.24
N ARG A 19 84.75 7.59 8.38
CA ARG A 19 84.46 7.47 6.94
C ARG A 19 83.54 6.30 6.59
N CYS A 20 83.59 5.20 7.35
CA CYS A 20 82.85 3.97 7.01
C CYS A 20 82.02 3.40 8.15
N GLY A 21 82.01 4.01 9.33
CA GLY A 21 81.26 3.55 10.51
C GLY A 21 81.76 2.24 11.13
N VAL A 22 82.80 1.60 10.58
CA VAL A 22 83.31 0.31 11.06
C VAL A 22 84.17 0.52 12.31
N GLU A 23 83.78 -0.12 13.41
CA GLU A 23 84.60 -0.26 14.61
C GLU A 23 85.77 -1.23 14.36
N VAL A 24 86.99 -0.77 14.64
CA VAL A 24 88.19 -1.61 14.49
C VAL A 24 88.32 -2.53 15.69
N THR A 25 87.99 -3.81 15.50
CA THR A 25 88.14 -4.84 16.53
C THR A 25 88.55 -6.18 15.90
N ARG A 26 88.67 -7.24 16.71
CA ARG A 26 88.95 -8.59 16.22
C ARG A 26 87.76 -9.08 15.38
N SER A 27 88.03 -9.84 14.33
CA SER A 27 86.99 -10.40 13.47
C SER A 27 86.02 -11.35 14.20
N SER A 28 86.40 -11.85 15.39
CA SER A 28 85.56 -12.71 16.23
C SER A 28 84.20 -12.07 16.55
N VAL A 29 84.14 -10.75 16.73
CA VAL A 29 82.88 -10.06 17.09
C VAL A 29 81.79 -10.22 16.03
N ARG A 30 82.15 -10.49 14.76
CA ARG A 30 81.17 -10.70 13.67
C ARG A 30 80.33 -11.96 13.87
N ARG A 31 80.78 -12.88 14.74
CA ARG A 31 80.07 -14.11 15.10
C ARG A 31 79.13 -13.93 16.30
N GLU A 32 79.36 -12.89 17.11
CA GLU A 32 78.62 -12.63 18.35
C GLU A 32 77.59 -11.49 18.18
N ARG A 33 77.90 -10.49 17.36
CA ARG A 33 77.02 -9.34 17.13
C ARG A 33 75.93 -9.69 16.14
N MET A 34 74.68 -9.50 16.55
CA MET A 34 73.50 -9.75 15.74
C MET A 34 73.07 -8.49 14.97
N GLY A 35 72.68 -8.68 13.71
CA GLY A 35 71.91 -7.69 12.95
C GLY A 35 70.41 -7.91 13.15
N HIS A 36 69.60 -6.90 12.86
CA HIS A 36 68.15 -7.04 12.76
C HIS A 36 67.63 -6.23 11.57
N ILE A 37 66.44 -6.61 11.09
CA ILE A 37 65.73 -5.92 10.01
C ILE A 37 64.47 -5.30 10.62
N LYS A 38 64.27 -4.00 10.39
CA LYS A 38 63.03 -3.33 10.76
C LYS A 38 62.03 -3.50 9.62
N LEU A 39 61.00 -4.30 9.85
CA LEU A 39 59.95 -4.56 8.87
C LEU A 39 58.99 -3.36 8.78
N ALA A 40 58.46 -3.11 7.57
CA ALA A 40 57.45 -2.06 7.35
C ALA A 40 56.07 -2.45 7.88
N ALA A 41 55.77 -3.76 7.95
CA ALA A 41 54.53 -4.31 8.47
C ALA A 41 54.83 -5.37 9.53
N PRO A 42 53.98 -5.53 10.56
CA PRO A 42 54.13 -6.59 11.54
C PRO A 42 53.92 -7.96 10.90
N VAL A 43 54.70 -8.95 11.33
CA VAL A 43 54.60 -10.34 10.87
C VAL A 43 54.51 -11.27 12.08
N ALA A 44 53.60 -12.23 12.03
CA ALA A 44 53.49 -13.26 13.06
C ALA A 44 54.50 -14.39 12.82
N HIS A 45 55.20 -14.82 13.86
CA HIS A 45 56.15 -15.90 13.76
C HIS A 45 55.45 -17.27 13.63
N ILE A 46 55.87 -18.08 12.65
CA ILE A 46 55.24 -19.34 12.27
C ILE A 46 55.10 -20.37 13.42
N TRP A 47 56.03 -20.35 14.38
CA TRP A 47 55.99 -21.24 15.56
C TRP A 47 54.78 -21.02 16.47
N TYR A 48 54.24 -19.79 16.54
CA TYR A 48 53.08 -19.50 17.38
C TYR A 48 51.75 -19.70 16.63
N THR A 49 51.78 -19.77 15.30
CA THR A 49 50.58 -19.89 14.45
C THR A 49 50.34 -21.33 13.97
N ARG A 50 51.39 -22.07 13.56
CA ARG A 50 51.26 -23.39 12.93
C ARG A 50 51.46 -24.59 13.88
N ARG A 51 52.04 -24.38 15.07
CA ARG A 51 52.14 -25.44 16.08
C ARG A 51 50.75 -25.84 16.56
N VAL A 52 50.58 -27.12 16.91
CA VAL A 52 49.35 -27.64 17.53
C VAL A 52 49.63 -27.87 19.02
N PRO A 53 48.87 -27.26 19.94
CA PRO A 53 47.86 -26.21 19.72
C PRO A 53 48.50 -24.87 19.29
N SER A 54 47.74 -24.03 18.58
CA SER A 54 48.20 -22.67 18.24
C SER A 54 48.14 -21.80 19.48
N TYR A 55 49.29 -21.27 19.90
CA TYR A 55 49.38 -20.39 21.07
C TYR A 55 48.60 -19.08 20.87
N LEU A 56 48.67 -18.50 19.66
CA LEU A 56 47.91 -17.28 19.34
C LEU A 56 46.42 -17.55 19.24
N GLY A 57 46.02 -18.69 18.66
CA GLY A 57 44.62 -19.09 18.62
C GLY A 57 44.03 -19.27 20.02
N LEU A 58 44.79 -19.89 20.94
CA LEU A 58 44.35 -20.07 22.32
C LEU A 58 44.25 -18.75 23.10
N LEU A 59 45.20 -17.82 22.88
CA LEU A 59 45.21 -16.54 23.59
C LEU A 59 44.08 -15.61 23.15
N LEU A 60 43.74 -15.64 21.86
CA LEU A 60 42.69 -14.80 21.27
C LEU A 60 41.31 -15.48 21.22
N ASP A 61 41.22 -16.72 21.68
CA ASP A 61 40.03 -17.58 21.53
C ASP A 61 39.53 -17.69 20.07
N ILE A 62 40.48 -17.82 19.14
CA ILE A 62 40.20 -17.93 17.70
C ILE A 62 40.62 -19.32 17.21
N SER A 63 39.76 -19.94 16.39
CA SER A 63 40.12 -21.18 15.69
C SER A 63 41.34 -20.98 14.77
N ARG A 64 42.25 -21.95 14.74
CA ARG A 64 43.46 -21.90 13.90
C ARG A 64 43.15 -21.55 12.44
N ARG A 65 42.04 -22.06 11.89
CA ARG A 65 41.63 -21.81 10.51
C ARG A 65 41.31 -20.34 10.25
N ASN A 66 40.57 -19.70 11.15
CA ASN A 66 40.22 -18.28 11.01
C ASN A 66 41.44 -17.39 11.21
N LEU A 67 42.30 -17.72 12.19
CA LEU A 67 43.56 -17.01 12.39
C LEU A 67 44.47 -17.06 11.16
N ASP A 68 44.61 -18.22 10.54
CA ASP A 68 45.41 -18.40 9.32
C ASP A 68 44.88 -17.53 8.17
N ARG A 69 43.56 -17.50 7.98
CA ARG A 69 42.92 -16.65 6.95
C ARG A 69 43.17 -15.17 7.18
N VAL A 70 43.11 -14.68 8.43
CA VAL A 70 43.43 -13.27 8.74
C VAL A 70 44.90 -12.97 8.48
N LEU A 71 45.81 -13.86 8.90
CA LEU A 71 47.26 -13.68 8.70
C LEU A 71 47.68 -13.66 7.22
N TYR A 72 46.95 -14.40 6.38
CA TYR A 72 47.16 -14.41 4.93
C TYR A 72 46.28 -13.40 4.18
N PHE A 73 45.68 -12.43 4.88
CA PHE A 73 44.85 -11.37 4.29
C PHE A 73 43.64 -11.87 3.49
N ALA A 74 43.11 -13.05 3.80
CA ALA A 74 41.93 -13.61 3.15
C ALA A 74 40.62 -13.24 3.85
N GLN A 75 40.67 -12.84 5.13
CA GLN A 75 39.51 -12.39 5.90
C GLN A 75 39.91 -11.23 6.81
N TYR A 76 38.93 -10.37 7.11
CA TYR A 76 39.06 -9.28 8.07
C TYR A 76 38.54 -9.71 9.43
N VAL A 77 39.01 -9.05 10.49
CA VAL A 77 38.52 -9.25 11.86
C VAL A 77 38.17 -7.91 12.47
N ILE A 78 37.02 -7.83 13.13
CA ILE A 78 36.60 -6.61 13.82
C ILE A 78 37.42 -6.46 15.10
N THR A 79 38.27 -5.43 15.16
CA THR A 79 39.06 -5.12 16.35
C THR A 79 38.28 -4.31 17.38
N THR A 80 37.47 -3.36 16.90
CA THR A 80 36.76 -2.38 17.72
C THR A 80 35.45 -2.02 17.03
N VAL A 81 34.39 -1.81 17.82
CA VAL A 81 33.08 -1.35 17.35
C VAL A 81 32.82 -0.01 18.01
N ASP A 82 32.45 0.99 17.22
CA ASP A 82 32.01 2.29 17.74
C ASP A 82 30.54 2.21 18.14
N GLU A 83 30.31 2.14 19.45
CA GLU A 83 28.98 2.04 20.05
C GLU A 83 28.15 3.32 19.86
N GLU A 84 28.78 4.49 19.90
CA GLU A 84 28.07 5.75 19.67
C GLU A 84 27.65 5.90 18.22
N GLY A 85 28.55 5.54 17.29
CA GLY A 85 28.27 5.48 15.86
C GLY A 85 27.12 4.52 15.56
N ARG A 86 27.14 3.32 16.18
CA ARG A 86 26.07 2.32 16.05
C ARG A 86 24.72 2.85 16.51
N GLN A 87 24.65 3.47 17.69
CA GLN A 87 23.40 4.05 18.19
C GLN A 87 22.86 5.17 17.29
N LYS A 88 23.75 6.02 16.76
CA LYS A 88 23.35 7.06 15.80
C LYS A 88 22.81 6.46 14.50
N ALA A 89 23.43 5.40 13.98
CA ALA A 89 22.98 4.71 12.78
C ALA A 89 21.59 4.05 12.99
N LEU A 90 21.40 3.36 14.12
CA LEU A 90 20.11 2.76 14.48
C LEU A 90 18.98 3.80 14.57
N ARG A 91 19.25 4.95 15.20
CA ARG A 91 18.28 6.06 15.27
C ARG A 91 17.94 6.62 13.89
N ARG A 92 18.94 6.78 13.01
CA ARG A 92 18.70 7.23 11.63
C ARG A 92 17.80 6.27 10.87
N LEU A 93 18.06 4.96 10.97
CA LEU A 93 17.20 3.94 10.35
C LEU A 93 15.76 4.00 10.87
N GLU A 94 15.57 4.24 12.16
CA GLU A 94 14.23 4.42 12.75
C GLU A 94 13.53 5.69 12.26
N GLU A 95 14.25 6.82 12.20
CA GLU A 95 13.71 8.07 11.66
C GLU A 95 13.32 7.94 10.19
N ASP A 96 14.16 7.27 9.39
CA ASP A 96 13.90 7.06 7.96
C ASP A 96 12.72 6.10 7.74
N LEU A 97 12.60 5.03 8.54
CA LEU A 97 11.44 4.14 8.53
C LEU A 97 10.13 4.91 8.79
N VAL A 98 10.10 5.76 9.81
CA VAL A 98 8.91 6.56 10.14
C VAL A 98 8.58 7.54 9.01
N ARG A 99 9.59 8.18 8.41
CA ARG A 99 9.38 9.10 7.28
C ARG A 99 8.79 8.39 6.06
N GLU A 100 9.36 7.27 5.64
CA GLU A 100 8.84 6.54 4.47
C GLU A 100 7.47 5.91 4.75
N ARG A 101 7.25 5.36 5.95
CA ARG A 101 5.92 4.88 6.38
C ARG A 101 4.86 5.97 6.26
N THR A 102 5.09 7.13 6.86
CA THR A 102 4.13 8.25 6.84
C THR A 102 3.89 8.78 5.43
N ARG A 103 4.90 8.72 4.55
CA ARG A 103 4.77 9.07 3.13
C ARG A 103 3.86 8.10 2.38
N LEU A 104 4.06 6.78 2.57
CA LEU A 104 3.27 5.73 1.93
C LEU A 104 1.81 5.74 2.42
N GLU A 105 1.62 5.88 3.74
CA GLU A 105 0.29 6.02 4.36
C GLU A 105 -0.44 7.23 3.80
N ARG A 106 0.21 8.41 3.75
CA ARG A 106 -0.39 9.63 3.19
C ARG A 106 -0.77 9.46 1.72
N SER A 107 0.14 8.95 0.88
CA SER A 107 -0.13 8.76 -0.54
C SER A 107 -1.28 7.78 -0.80
N THR A 108 -1.43 6.76 0.05
CA THR A 108 -2.53 5.80 -0.09
C THR A 108 -3.83 6.40 0.40
N GLN A 109 -3.79 7.15 1.51
CA GLN A 109 -4.95 7.85 2.05
C GLN A 109 -5.52 8.87 1.06
N GLU A 110 -4.67 9.66 0.40
CA GLU A 110 -5.09 10.59 -0.66
C GLU A 110 -5.83 9.89 -1.81
N LYS A 111 -5.38 8.68 -2.20
CA LYS A 111 -6.06 7.89 -3.25
C LYS A 111 -7.37 7.30 -2.79
N ILE A 112 -7.47 6.90 -1.52
CA ILE A 112 -8.73 6.41 -0.94
C ILE A 112 -9.74 7.55 -0.91
N GLU A 113 -9.32 8.73 -0.47
CA GLU A 113 -10.16 9.94 -0.46
C GLU A 113 -10.64 10.30 -1.87
N GLU A 114 -9.77 10.23 -2.89
CA GLU A 114 -10.17 10.45 -4.29
C GLU A 114 -11.22 9.43 -4.78
N ILE A 115 -11.14 8.16 -4.35
CA ILE A 115 -12.14 7.13 -4.67
C ILE A 115 -13.46 7.43 -3.96
N ASP A 116 -13.41 7.79 -2.68
CA ASP A 116 -14.59 8.10 -1.88
C ASP A 116 -15.33 9.35 -2.42
N GLU A 117 -14.60 10.39 -2.83
CA GLU A 117 -15.16 11.58 -3.48
C GLU A 117 -15.87 11.22 -4.80
N ARG A 118 -15.23 10.42 -5.65
CA ARG A 118 -15.83 9.95 -6.91
C ARG A 118 -17.08 9.10 -6.67
N LEU A 119 -17.07 8.26 -5.64
CA LEU A 119 -18.22 7.45 -5.27
C LEU A 119 -19.39 8.35 -4.80
N GLN A 120 -19.12 9.35 -3.97
CA GLN A 120 -20.14 10.30 -3.52
C GLN A 120 -20.76 11.05 -4.69
N GLU A 121 -19.95 11.57 -5.62
CA GLU A 121 -20.45 12.23 -6.82
C GLU A 121 -21.32 11.31 -7.68
N ALA A 122 -20.93 10.04 -7.83
CA ALA A 122 -21.70 9.05 -8.59
C ALA A 122 -23.05 8.72 -7.91
N LEU A 123 -23.05 8.54 -6.58
CA LEU A 123 -24.28 8.31 -5.81
C LEU A 123 -25.22 9.51 -5.86
N ASP A 124 -24.71 10.73 -5.76
CA ASP A 124 -25.50 11.95 -5.90
C ASP A 124 -26.13 12.06 -7.29
N ASN A 125 -25.37 11.72 -8.34
CA ASN A 125 -25.90 11.68 -9.71
C ASN A 125 -27.01 10.63 -9.85
N LEU A 126 -26.87 9.46 -9.22
CA LEU A 126 -27.92 8.44 -9.20
C LEU A 126 -29.18 8.90 -8.45
N GLN A 127 -29.02 9.57 -7.31
CA GLN A 127 -30.15 10.13 -6.57
C GLN A 127 -30.88 11.22 -7.38
N ARG A 128 -30.15 12.08 -8.10
CA ARG A 128 -30.76 13.05 -9.02
C ARG A 128 -31.52 12.37 -10.15
N ARG A 129 -30.95 11.32 -10.77
CA ARG A 129 -31.63 10.51 -11.79
C ARG A 129 -32.90 9.86 -11.23
N ARG A 130 -32.87 9.38 -9.98
CA ARG A 130 -34.05 8.83 -9.29
C ARG A 130 -35.15 9.88 -9.17
N GLY A 131 -34.82 11.04 -8.59
CA GLY A 131 -35.78 12.12 -8.38
C GLY A 131 -36.42 12.61 -9.68
N GLN A 132 -35.63 12.78 -10.75
CA GLN A 132 -36.15 13.15 -12.07
C GLN A 132 -37.14 12.11 -12.62
N ARG A 133 -36.82 10.82 -12.43
CA ARG A 133 -37.66 9.73 -12.91
C ARG A 133 -38.95 9.57 -12.10
N GLU A 134 -38.87 9.79 -10.79
CA GLU A 134 -40.03 9.83 -9.88
C GLU A 134 -40.96 10.98 -10.27
N GLU A 135 -40.43 12.19 -10.50
CA GLU A 135 -41.20 13.36 -10.96
C GLU A 135 -41.87 13.11 -12.32
N GLU A 136 -41.16 12.55 -13.31
CA GLU A 136 -41.73 12.16 -14.60
C GLU A 136 -42.89 11.15 -14.48
N LEU A 137 -42.83 10.23 -13.50
CA LEU A 137 -43.89 9.25 -13.26
C LEU A 137 -45.08 9.86 -12.52
N GLU A 138 -44.84 10.76 -11.57
CA GLU A 138 -45.89 11.53 -10.89
C GLU A 138 -46.67 12.40 -11.88
N ASP A 139 -45.97 13.13 -12.76
CA ASP A 139 -46.58 13.96 -13.81
C ASP A 139 -47.44 13.11 -14.76
N LYS A 140 -46.92 11.97 -15.25
CA LYS A 140 -47.71 11.03 -16.07
C LYS A 140 -48.93 10.49 -15.33
N GLY A 141 -48.77 10.16 -14.05
CA GLY A 141 -49.86 9.70 -13.19
C GLY A 141 -50.96 10.76 -13.03
N ALA A 142 -50.57 12.03 -12.88
CA ALA A 142 -51.48 13.16 -12.82
C ALA A 142 -52.22 13.37 -14.16
N GLU A 143 -51.50 13.37 -15.29
CA GLU A 143 -52.09 13.50 -16.63
C GLU A 143 -53.12 12.40 -16.93
N LEU A 144 -52.80 11.14 -16.63
CA LEU A 144 -53.70 10.01 -16.81
C LEU A 144 -54.92 10.09 -15.89
N THR A 145 -54.73 10.52 -14.64
CA THR A 145 -55.81 10.73 -13.67
C THR A 145 -56.74 11.85 -14.12
N ASP A 146 -56.20 12.97 -14.59
CA ASP A 146 -56.96 14.11 -15.08
C ASP A 146 -57.73 13.77 -16.37
N ALA A 147 -57.14 12.98 -17.27
CA ALA A 147 -57.81 12.49 -18.46
C ALA A 147 -59.06 11.65 -18.09
N VAL A 148 -58.91 10.67 -17.19
CA VAL A 148 -60.01 9.81 -16.73
C VAL A 148 -61.08 10.62 -16.02
N THR A 149 -60.71 11.54 -15.12
CA THR A 149 -61.70 12.36 -14.40
C THR A 149 -62.44 13.33 -15.30
N THR A 150 -61.78 13.91 -16.30
CA THR A 150 -62.40 14.80 -17.30
C THR A 150 -63.39 14.04 -18.18
N GLU A 151 -63.01 12.86 -18.64
CA GLU A 151 -63.86 12.00 -19.45
C GLU A 151 -65.11 11.54 -18.67
N VAL A 152 -64.93 11.12 -17.41
CA VAL A 152 -66.01 10.71 -16.52
C VAL A 152 -66.95 11.88 -16.19
N ARG A 153 -66.41 13.09 -15.93
CA ARG A 153 -67.23 14.29 -15.73
C ARG A 153 -68.06 14.62 -16.97
N SER A 154 -67.46 14.55 -18.16
CA SER A 154 -68.16 14.81 -19.43
C SER A 154 -69.30 13.82 -19.66
N LEU A 155 -69.08 12.54 -19.37
CA LEU A 155 -70.09 11.50 -19.51
C LEU A 155 -71.20 11.67 -18.46
N GLN A 156 -70.85 12.02 -17.24
CA GLN A 156 -71.83 12.34 -16.20
C GLN A 156 -72.72 13.51 -16.61
N THR A 157 -72.16 14.63 -17.07
CA THR A 157 -72.96 15.78 -17.54
C THR A 157 -73.91 15.37 -18.68
N ARG A 158 -73.46 14.49 -19.58
CA ARG A 158 -74.26 13.97 -20.70
C ARG A 158 -75.38 13.02 -20.24
N ILE A 159 -75.11 12.15 -19.27
CA ILE A 159 -76.10 11.26 -18.62
C ILE A 159 -77.14 12.08 -17.85
N GLU A 160 -76.74 13.17 -17.20
CA GLU A 160 -77.65 14.06 -16.48
C GLU A 160 -78.56 14.86 -17.42
N ALA A 161 -78.03 15.34 -18.54
CA ALA A 161 -78.80 16.07 -19.55
C ALA A 161 -79.87 15.19 -20.25
N LEU A 162 -79.59 13.89 -20.39
CA LEU A 162 -80.48 12.91 -21.04
C LEU A 162 -81.39 12.17 -20.04
N SER A 163 -81.42 12.60 -18.78
CA SER A 163 -82.20 11.96 -17.72
C SER A 163 -83.69 11.85 -18.07
N GLY A 164 -84.18 10.63 -18.29
CA GLY A 164 -85.58 10.32 -18.60
C GLY A 164 -85.88 10.13 -20.10
N GLN A 165 -84.89 10.29 -20.98
CA GLN A 165 -84.97 10.01 -22.42
C GLN A 165 -84.25 8.70 -22.78
N GLU A 166 -84.51 8.17 -23.96
CA GLU A 166 -83.77 7.01 -24.52
C GLU A 166 -82.39 7.49 -25.00
N ALA A 167 -81.34 6.73 -24.69
CA ALA A 167 -79.99 7.07 -25.11
C ALA A 167 -79.90 7.09 -26.65
N PRO A 168 -79.49 8.21 -27.29
CA PRO A 168 -79.46 8.31 -28.74
C PRO A 168 -78.34 7.49 -29.38
N GLU A 169 -77.25 7.26 -28.63
CA GLU A 169 -76.07 6.49 -29.02
C GLU A 169 -75.49 5.78 -27.79
N ASP A 170 -74.61 4.81 -28.00
CA ASP A 170 -73.90 4.12 -26.94
C ASP A 170 -73.03 5.10 -26.14
N LEU A 171 -73.32 5.23 -24.85
CA LEU A 171 -72.54 6.05 -23.93
C LEU A 171 -71.37 5.22 -23.40
N VAL A 172 -70.22 5.32 -24.07
CA VAL A 172 -69.01 4.54 -23.80
C VAL A 172 -67.95 5.40 -23.09
N LEU A 173 -67.14 4.78 -22.23
CA LEU A 173 -65.90 5.36 -21.71
C LEU A 173 -64.75 4.77 -22.54
N SER A 174 -63.78 5.59 -22.98
CA SER A 174 -62.69 5.09 -23.83
C SER A 174 -61.87 3.95 -23.22
N PHE A 175 -61.85 3.86 -21.89
CA PHE A 175 -61.16 2.83 -21.11
C PHE A 175 -62.04 1.64 -20.70
N HIS A 176 -63.29 1.55 -21.19
CA HIS A 176 -64.22 0.47 -20.84
C HIS A 176 -64.99 -0.03 -22.06
N GLU A 177 -64.78 -1.29 -22.44
CA GLU A 177 -65.33 -1.87 -23.68
C GLU A 177 -66.86 -2.01 -23.69
N THR A 178 -67.50 -2.08 -22.52
CA THR A 178 -68.96 -2.15 -22.43
C THR A 178 -69.58 -0.76 -22.25
N PRO A 179 -70.60 -0.40 -23.05
CA PRO A 179 -71.29 0.88 -22.92
C PRO A 179 -71.97 0.99 -21.56
N VAL A 180 -71.86 2.16 -20.93
CA VAL A 180 -72.49 2.48 -19.64
C VAL A 180 -74.02 2.57 -19.79
N VAL A 181 -74.49 2.95 -20.97
CA VAL A 181 -75.88 2.91 -21.42
C VAL A 181 -75.87 2.56 -22.91
N ALA A 182 -76.59 1.50 -23.31
CA ALA A 182 -76.71 1.13 -24.72
C ALA A 182 -77.74 2.02 -25.45
N ALA A 183 -77.58 2.20 -26.76
CA ALA A 183 -78.49 2.96 -27.60
C ALA A 183 -79.94 2.44 -27.48
N GLY A 184 -80.89 3.34 -27.23
CA GLY A 184 -82.31 3.02 -27.01
C GLY A 184 -82.69 2.62 -25.58
N GLU A 185 -81.73 2.50 -24.65
CA GLU A 185 -82.03 2.13 -23.26
C GLU A 185 -82.46 3.36 -22.44
N LYS A 186 -83.48 3.19 -21.56
CA LYS A 186 -83.96 4.27 -20.69
C LYS A 186 -82.99 4.49 -19.52
N ILE A 187 -82.52 5.73 -19.37
CA ILE A 187 -81.57 6.12 -18.32
C ILE A 187 -82.24 6.04 -16.94
N LYS A 188 -81.87 5.00 -16.17
CA LYS A 188 -82.29 4.78 -14.76
C LYS A 188 -81.29 5.41 -13.78
N ARG A 189 -81.71 5.64 -12.52
CA ARG A 189 -80.85 6.13 -11.41
C ARG A 189 -79.58 5.30 -11.18
N THR A 190 -79.58 4.01 -11.53
CA THR A 190 -78.43 3.10 -11.43
C THR A 190 -77.26 3.50 -12.32
N HIS A 191 -77.54 4.08 -13.51
CA HIS A 191 -76.51 4.48 -14.48
C HIS A 191 -75.75 5.75 -14.08
N ARG A 192 -76.19 6.49 -13.04
CA ARG A 192 -75.43 7.63 -12.50
C ARG A 192 -74.22 7.21 -11.66
N SER A 193 -74.30 6.06 -10.98
CA SER A 193 -73.24 5.57 -10.08
C SER A 193 -72.21 4.68 -10.77
N LEU A 194 -72.58 4.11 -11.92
CA LEU A 194 -71.72 3.20 -12.70
C LEU A 194 -70.44 3.87 -13.22
N PRO A 195 -70.48 5.08 -13.83
CA PRO A 195 -69.28 5.79 -14.27
C PRO A 195 -68.30 6.06 -13.13
N GLN A 196 -68.80 6.43 -11.94
CA GLN A 196 -67.96 6.70 -10.77
C GLN A 196 -67.25 5.45 -10.25
N LYS A 197 -67.93 4.29 -10.25
CA LYS A 197 -67.33 3.02 -9.84
C LYS A 197 -66.26 2.55 -10.84
N LEU A 198 -66.55 2.67 -12.13
CA LEU A 198 -65.60 2.32 -13.19
C LEU A 198 -64.40 3.27 -13.21
N ALA A 199 -64.62 4.57 -12.96
CA ALA A 199 -63.57 5.55 -12.76
C ALA A 199 -62.69 5.20 -11.55
N GLY A 200 -63.30 4.83 -10.41
CA GLY A 200 -62.56 4.39 -9.23
C GLY A 200 -61.63 3.22 -9.53
N ALA A 201 -62.15 2.16 -10.14
CA ALA A 201 -61.35 1.00 -10.53
C ALA A 201 -60.20 1.35 -11.48
N ARG A 202 -60.46 2.19 -12.49
CA ARG A 202 -59.42 2.61 -13.45
C ARG A 202 -58.37 3.51 -12.81
N LEU A 203 -58.77 4.41 -11.92
CA LEU A 203 -57.85 5.27 -11.17
C LEU A 203 -56.99 4.46 -10.20
N ASP A 204 -57.54 3.42 -9.59
CA ASP A 204 -56.78 2.50 -8.74
C ASP A 204 -55.77 1.69 -9.56
N GLU A 205 -56.14 1.18 -10.74
CA GLU A 205 -55.21 0.54 -11.68
C GLU A 205 -54.06 1.47 -12.10
N ILE A 206 -54.36 2.72 -12.45
CA ILE A 206 -53.33 3.70 -12.85
C ILE A 206 -52.38 3.98 -11.67
N LYS A 207 -52.91 4.16 -10.46
CA LYS A 207 -52.09 4.37 -9.25
C LYS A 207 -51.21 3.16 -8.94
N ASP A 208 -51.74 1.96 -9.08
CA ASP A 208 -50.98 0.73 -8.84
C ASP A 208 -49.88 0.55 -9.90
N GLN A 209 -50.15 0.86 -11.17
CA GLN A 209 -49.14 0.86 -12.23
C GLN A 209 -48.01 1.86 -11.96
N ILE A 210 -48.35 3.12 -11.66
CA ILE A 210 -47.36 4.15 -11.35
C ILE A 210 -46.56 3.77 -10.09
N ARG A 211 -47.20 3.23 -9.05
CA ARG A 211 -46.50 2.76 -7.85
C ARG A 211 -45.51 1.64 -8.18
N GLN A 212 -45.91 0.65 -8.99
CA GLN A 212 -45.02 -0.42 -9.43
C GLN A 212 -43.83 0.12 -10.25
N GLU A 213 -44.08 1.03 -11.20
CA GLU A 213 -43.00 1.64 -11.97
C GLU A 213 -42.04 2.45 -11.09
N MET A 214 -42.53 3.16 -10.07
CA MET A 214 -41.69 3.85 -9.08
C MET A 214 -40.85 2.87 -8.25
N GLU A 215 -41.43 1.76 -7.78
CA GLU A 215 -40.72 0.71 -7.05
C GLU A 215 -39.63 0.07 -7.91
N ASP A 216 -39.91 -0.22 -9.17
CA ASP A 216 -38.95 -0.77 -10.13
C ASP A 216 -37.78 0.19 -10.38
N VAL A 217 -38.06 1.48 -10.57
CA VAL A 217 -37.01 2.52 -10.71
C VAL A 217 -36.15 2.60 -9.45
N ALA A 218 -36.78 2.58 -8.26
CA ALA A 218 -36.07 2.61 -7.00
C ALA A 218 -35.16 1.38 -6.81
N LEU A 219 -35.65 0.18 -7.15
CA LEU A 219 -34.90 -1.07 -7.10
C LEU A 219 -33.68 -1.04 -8.03
N LEU A 220 -33.86 -0.60 -9.28
CA LEU A 220 -32.76 -0.51 -10.26
C LEU A 220 -31.67 0.46 -9.81
N ILE A 221 -32.06 1.64 -9.30
CA ILE A 221 -31.10 2.65 -8.84
C ILE A 221 -30.41 2.22 -7.55
N SER A 222 -31.13 1.54 -6.64
CA SER A 222 -30.51 0.95 -5.44
C SER A 222 -29.47 -0.09 -5.82
N ALA A 223 -29.79 -0.99 -6.77
CA ALA A 223 -28.85 -2.00 -7.23
C ALA A 223 -27.61 -1.40 -7.92
N GLU A 224 -27.78 -0.35 -8.74
CA GLU A 224 -26.67 0.39 -9.35
C GLU A 224 -25.80 1.06 -8.28
N GLY A 225 -26.42 1.65 -7.25
CA GLY A 225 -25.71 2.23 -6.10
C GLY A 225 -24.93 1.19 -5.27
N ASP A 226 -25.55 0.05 -4.98
CA ASP A 226 -24.90 -1.06 -4.27
C ASP A 226 -23.71 -1.62 -5.07
N GLN A 227 -23.82 -1.69 -6.40
CA GLN A 227 -22.71 -2.11 -7.24
C GLN A 227 -21.55 -1.12 -7.19
N LEU A 228 -21.81 0.18 -7.33
CA LEU A 228 -20.76 1.22 -7.25
C LEU A 228 -20.07 1.24 -5.90
N THR A 229 -20.82 1.11 -4.80
CA THR A 229 -20.24 1.06 -3.45
C THR A 229 -19.39 -0.19 -3.27
N HIS A 230 -19.81 -1.33 -3.82
CA HIS A 230 -19.02 -2.55 -3.80
C HIS A 230 -17.72 -2.43 -4.59
N GLU A 231 -17.77 -1.89 -5.81
CA GLU A 231 -16.59 -1.69 -6.66
C GLU A 231 -15.58 -0.73 -6.02
N ALA A 232 -16.06 0.39 -5.47
CA ALA A 232 -15.22 1.32 -4.72
C ALA A 232 -14.62 0.66 -3.48
N GLY A 233 -15.43 -0.10 -2.73
CA GLY A 233 -14.97 -0.88 -1.58
C GLY A 233 -13.82 -1.83 -1.93
N GLN A 234 -13.98 -2.64 -2.98
CA GLN A 234 -12.92 -3.53 -3.47
C GLN A 234 -11.65 -2.77 -3.87
N ALA A 235 -11.79 -1.63 -4.55
CA ALA A 235 -10.65 -0.82 -4.95
C ALA A 235 -9.88 -0.26 -3.72
N THR A 236 -10.60 0.20 -2.70
CA THR A 236 -9.98 0.67 -1.45
C THR A 236 -9.29 -0.46 -0.68
N GLU A 237 -9.89 -1.66 -0.67
CA GLU A 237 -9.31 -2.85 -0.02
C GLU A 237 -7.99 -3.25 -0.69
N ILE A 238 -7.95 -3.32 -2.03
CA ILE A 238 -6.72 -3.59 -2.79
C ILE A 238 -5.62 -2.57 -2.47
N LEU A 239 -5.97 -1.28 -2.33
CA LEU A 239 -4.99 -0.25 -1.96
C LEU A 239 -4.46 -0.46 -0.54
N ARG A 240 -5.33 -0.81 0.42
CA ARG A 240 -4.95 -1.09 1.82
C ARG A 240 -4.07 -2.34 1.92
N GLU A 241 -4.40 -3.41 1.21
CA GLU A 241 -3.59 -4.62 1.15
C GLU A 241 -2.20 -4.34 0.55
N ARG A 242 -2.14 -3.57 -0.55
CA ARG A 242 -0.86 -3.17 -1.14
C ARG A 242 -0.03 -2.34 -0.17
N LEU A 243 -0.64 -1.37 0.53
CA LEU A 243 0.05 -0.58 1.55
C LEU A 243 0.58 -1.47 2.68
N ALA A 244 -0.24 -2.41 3.18
CA ALA A 244 0.17 -3.33 4.24
C ALA A 244 1.38 -4.17 3.81
N GLN A 245 1.39 -4.68 2.58
CA GLN A 245 2.53 -5.41 2.04
C GLN A 245 3.78 -4.53 1.95
N GLN A 246 3.66 -3.31 1.40
CA GLN A 246 4.78 -2.38 1.27
C GLN A 246 5.37 -1.98 2.64
N LEU A 247 4.51 -1.78 3.64
CA LEU A 247 4.97 -1.48 5.00
C LEU A 247 5.67 -2.67 5.63
N ALA A 248 5.14 -3.89 5.44
CA ALA A 248 5.78 -5.10 5.95
C ALA A 248 7.16 -5.34 5.31
N ASP A 249 7.28 -5.15 4.00
CA ASP A 249 8.55 -5.27 3.28
C ASP A 249 9.57 -4.22 3.79
N LEU A 250 9.14 -2.97 3.95
CA LEU A 250 9.98 -1.88 4.47
C LEU A 250 10.44 -2.14 5.91
N GLU A 251 9.54 -2.59 6.79
CA GLU A 251 9.88 -2.96 8.16
C GLU A 251 10.87 -4.12 8.20
N ALA A 252 10.67 -5.16 7.38
CA ALA A 252 11.57 -6.29 7.28
C ALA A 252 12.98 -5.89 6.81
N GLU A 253 13.09 -5.05 5.78
CA GLU A 253 14.39 -4.55 5.30
C GLU A 253 15.13 -3.73 6.38
N VAL A 254 14.41 -2.91 7.14
CA VAL A 254 15.00 -2.11 8.21
C VAL A 254 15.42 -2.99 9.38
N ASP A 255 14.61 -3.98 9.75
CA ASP A 255 14.94 -4.90 10.82
C ASP A 255 16.15 -5.79 10.46
N GLU A 256 16.28 -6.22 9.21
CA GLU A 256 17.48 -6.91 8.73
C GLU A 256 18.73 -6.06 8.93
N LYS A 257 18.71 -4.79 8.49
CA LYS A 257 19.82 -3.84 8.69
C LYS A 257 20.12 -3.57 10.15
N LYS A 258 19.09 -3.50 11.01
CA LYS A 258 19.28 -3.33 12.46
C LYS A 258 19.96 -4.55 13.07
N GLU A 259 19.57 -5.75 12.66
CA GLU A 259 20.19 -6.99 13.13
C GLU A 259 21.63 -7.15 12.64
N GLU A 260 21.95 -6.73 11.41
CA GLU A 260 23.34 -6.65 10.93
C GLU A 260 24.19 -5.73 11.82
N LEU A 261 23.72 -4.51 12.08
CA LEU A 261 24.41 -3.54 12.95
C LEU A 261 24.58 -4.04 14.39
N ARG A 262 23.57 -4.71 14.95
CA ARG A 262 23.62 -5.33 16.28
C ARG A 262 24.53 -6.56 16.30
N GLY A 263 24.61 -7.27 15.18
CA GLY A 263 25.43 -8.45 14.96
C GLY A 263 26.93 -8.15 14.93
N LEU A 264 27.33 -6.91 14.62
CA LEU A 264 28.72 -6.48 14.68
C LEU A 264 29.28 -6.59 16.10
N LYS A 265 30.16 -7.57 16.31
CA LYS A 265 30.87 -7.83 17.56
C LYS A 265 32.37 -7.88 17.32
N GLN A 266 33.14 -7.51 18.33
CA GLN A 266 34.58 -7.72 18.32
C GLN A 266 34.90 -9.20 18.07
N MET A 267 36.00 -9.45 17.35
CA MET A 267 36.47 -10.80 16.97
C MET A 267 35.55 -11.55 15.99
N THR A 268 34.57 -10.87 15.39
CA THR A 268 33.82 -11.40 14.24
C THR A 268 34.66 -11.32 12.98
N PHE A 269 34.55 -12.34 12.12
CA PHE A 269 35.29 -12.42 10.86
C PHE A 269 34.41 -11.98 9.69
N LEU A 270 34.94 -11.08 8.87
CA LEU A 270 34.28 -10.57 7.67
C LEU A 270 35.00 -11.06 6.41
N THR A 271 34.23 -11.27 5.34
CA THR A 271 34.78 -11.43 3.98
C THR A 271 35.19 -10.07 3.43
N GLU A 272 35.91 -10.06 2.31
CA GLU A 272 36.27 -8.82 1.62
C GLU A 272 35.05 -7.99 1.21
N THR A 273 34.00 -8.65 0.69
CA THR A 273 32.72 -7.99 0.37
C THR A 273 32.08 -7.39 1.61
N GLY A 274 31.93 -8.19 2.68
CA GLY A 274 31.31 -7.73 3.93
C GLY A 274 32.11 -6.63 4.63
N TYR A 275 33.42 -6.51 4.40
CA TYR A 275 34.20 -5.38 4.91
C TYR A 275 33.97 -4.09 4.13
N HIS A 276 33.75 -4.16 2.81
CA HIS A 276 33.48 -2.99 1.99
C HIS A 276 32.04 -2.47 2.12
N ASP A 277 31.11 -3.35 2.49
CA ASP A 277 29.71 -3.00 2.72
C ASP A 277 29.45 -2.40 4.12
N CYS A 278 30.36 -2.61 5.09
CA CYS A 278 30.31 -2.07 6.46
C CYS A 278 30.95 -0.67 6.56
#